data_AF-E5VKG9-F1
#
_entry.id   AF-E5VKG9-F1
#
_cell.length_a   1.000
_cell.length_b   1.000
_cell.length_c   1.000
_cell.angle_alpha   90.00
_cell.angle_beta   90.00
_cell.angle_gamma   90.00
#
_symmetry.space_group_name_H-M   'P 1'
#
loop_
_entity.id
_entity.type
_entity.pdbx_description
1 polymer ?
#
loop_
_entity_poly.entity_id
_entity_poly.type
_entity_poly.pdbx_seq_one_letter_code
_entity_poly.pdbx_strand_id
1 'polypeptide(L)'
;MMIALDKGRILIKDEDTVQRAIITSWGKMRRDRRTKLLVGDCDLELMNKLAEIINLPPKIEKLRQKLNTIQNRVDEERIKENPEALYPYPVTKKLYQHQVRAANMALLTFEMVDPKKGEKE
;
A
#
# COMPACT_ATOMS: atom_id res chain seq x y z
N MET A 1 -14.67 2.94 17.93
CA MET A 1 -13.54 2.22 17.32
C MET A 1 -12.31 3.12 17.27
N MET A 2 -11.26 2.77 18.00
CA MET A 2 -9.97 3.43 17.96
C MET A 2 -8.98 2.55 17.20
N ILE A 3 -8.18 3.18 16.33
CA ILE A 3 -7.13 2.50 15.57
C ILE A 3 -5.77 3.06 15.96
N ALA A 4 -4.81 2.16 16.15
CA ALA A 4 -3.41 2.50 16.34
C ALA A 4 -2.52 1.67 15.40
N LEU A 5 -1.36 2.23 15.07
CA LEU A 5 -0.30 1.53 14.34
C LEU A 5 0.84 1.26 15.34
N ASP A 6 1.18 -0.02 15.54
CA ASP A 6 2.30 -0.42 16.39
C ASP A 6 3.18 -1.43 15.63
N LYS A 7 4.48 -1.10 15.47
CA LYS A 7 5.50 -1.98 14.85
C LYS A 7 5.04 -2.66 13.54
N GLY A 8 4.36 -1.93 12.67
CA GLY A 8 3.87 -2.45 11.39
C GLY A 8 2.58 -3.29 11.49
N ARG A 9 1.88 -3.24 12.63
CA ARG A 9 0.57 -3.86 12.83
C ARG A 9 -0.49 -2.83 13.15
N ILE A 10 -1.69 -3.08 12.65
CA ILE A 10 -2.88 -2.29 12.95
C ILE A 10 -3.56 -2.91 14.15
N LEU A 11 -3.77 -2.10 15.18
CA LEU A 11 -4.48 -2.44 16.40
C LEU A 11 -5.82 -1.73 16.40
N ILE A 12 -6.89 -2.48 16.61
CA ILE A 12 -8.24 -1.94 16.73
C ILE A 12 -8.78 -2.24 18.12
N LYS A 13 -9.36 -1.20 18.75
CA LYS A 13 -10.02 -1.25 20.04
C LYS A 13 -11.44 -0.66 19.91
N ASP A 14 -12.34 -1.08 20.79
CA ASP A 14 -13.70 -0.54 20.93
C ASP A 14 -14.49 -0.63 19.60
N GLU A 15 -14.41 -1.79 18.95
CA GLU A 15 -15.24 -2.16 17.80
C GLU A 15 -16.63 -2.63 18.23
N ASP A 16 -17.66 -2.23 17.47
CA ASP A 16 -19.01 -2.77 17.65
C ASP A 16 -19.10 -4.23 17.17
N THR A 17 -20.07 -5.00 17.66
CA THR A 17 -20.34 -6.40 17.30
C THR A 17 -20.52 -6.61 15.79
N VAL A 18 -21.22 -5.71 15.10
CA VAL A 18 -21.39 -5.77 13.63
C VAL A 18 -20.09 -5.46 12.91
N GLN A 19 -19.41 -4.38 13.30
CA GLN A 19 -18.11 -3.98 12.73
C GLN A 19 -17.07 -5.09 12.92
N ARG A 20 -17.06 -5.75 14.07
CA ARG A 20 -16.21 -6.90 14.36
C ARG A 20 -16.44 -8.03 13.39
N ALA A 21 -17.69 -8.39 13.13
CA ALA A 21 -18.02 -9.49 12.23
C ALA A 21 -17.53 -9.19 10.80
N ILE A 22 -17.73 -7.96 10.32
CA ILE A 22 -17.25 -7.49 9.01
C ILE A 22 -15.72 -7.51 8.95
N ILE A 23 -15.04 -6.94 9.95
CA ILE A 23 -13.58 -6.86 9.97
C ILE A 23 -12.94 -8.26 10.02
N THR A 24 -13.53 -9.18 10.79
CA THR A 24 -13.02 -10.54 10.94
C THR A 24 -13.28 -11.38 9.68
N SER A 25 -14.36 -11.12 8.94
CA SER A 25 -14.69 -11.87 7.72
C SER A 25 -13.67 -11.68 6.60
N TRP A 26 -12.89 -10.60 6.64
CA TRP A 26 -11.80 -10.36 5.69
C TRP A 26 -10.61 -11.33 5.84
N GLY A 27 -10.51 -12.05 6.97
CA GLY A 27 -9.42 -13.00 7.23
C GLY A 27 -8.04 -12.39 7.47
N LYS A 28 -7.93 -11.05 7.53
CA LYS A 28 -6.66 -10.30 7.70
C LYS A 28 -6.37 -9.85 9.13
N MET A 29 -7.34 -10.01 10.04
CA MET A 29 -7.17 -9.65 11.44
C MET A 29 -7.48 -10.82 12.35
N ARG A 30 -6.69 -10.94 13.42
CA ARG A 30 -6.88 -11.92 14.48
C ARG A 30 -7.06 -11.21 15.80
N ARG A 31 -8.01 -11.70 16.60
CA ARG A 31 -8.17 -11.22 17.98
C ARG A 31 -7.06 -11.77 18.86
N ASP A 32 -6.33 -10.90 19.53
CA ASP A 32 -5.42 -11.28 20.59
C ASP A 32 -6.21 -11.53 21.89
N ARG A 33 -6.02 -12.71 22.49
CA ARG A 33 -6.70 -13.11 23.72
C ARG A 33 -6.21 -12.34 24.94
N ARG A 34 -4.94 -11.90 24.94
CA ARG A 34 -4.33 -11.22 26.10
C ARG A 34 -4.76 -9.77 26.18
N THR A 35 -4.67 -9.05 25.07
CA THR A 35 -4.99 -7.62 25.00
C THR A 35 -6.45 -7.34 24.64
N LYS A 36 -7.20 -8.37 24.20
CA LYS A 36 -8.57 -8.28 23.66
C LYS A 36 -8.71 -7.44 22.39
N LEU A 37 -7.61 -6.97 21.81
CA LEU A 37 -7.55 -6.16 20.59
C LEU A 37 -7.67 -7.02 19.35
N LEU A 38 -8.16 -6.42 18.26
CA LEU A 38 -8.00 -6.97 16.91
C LEU A 38 -6.64 -6.51 16.35
N VAL A 39 -5.86 -7.46 15.88
CA VAL A 39 -4.51 -7.23 15.36
C VAL A 39 -4.43 -7.75 13.95
N GLY A 40 -4.00 -6.90 13.01
CA GLY A 40 -3.69 -7.28 11.63
C GLY A 40 -2.35 -6.69 11.19
N ASP A 41 -1.78 -7.25 10.13
CA ASP A 41 -0.60 -6.66 9.51
C ASP A 41 -0.98 -5.36 8.79
N CYS A 42 -0.05 -4.40 8.75
CA CYS A 42 -0.26 -3.13 8.05
C CYS A 42 -0.16 -3.35 6.53
N ASP A 43 -1.28 -3.76 5.96
CA ASP A 43 -1.46 -4.01 4.53
C ASP A 43 -2.31 -2.91 3.89
N LEU A 44 -2.00 -2.56 2.64
CA LEU A 44 -2.70 -1.51 1.88
C LEU A 44 -4.17 -1.85 1.70
N GLU A 45 -4.48 -3.09 1.33
CA GLU A 45 -5.87 -3.52 1.14
C GLU A 45 -6.65 -3.45 2.45
N LEU A 46 -6.02 -3.82 3.57
CA LEU A 46 -6.63 -3.72 4.90
C LEU A 46 -6.92 -2.25 5.26
N MET A 47 -5.98 -1.35 5.01
CA MET A 47 -6.16 0.08 5.25
C MET A 47 -7.25 0.68 4.37
N ASN A 48 -7.36 0.25 3.11
CA ASN A 48 -8.42 0.70 2.20
C ASN A 48 -9.81 0.25 2.68
N LYS A 49 -9.98 -1.03 3.04
CA LYS A 49 -11.24 -1.54 3.61
C LYS A 49 -11.61 -0.86 4.93
N LEU A 50 -10.63 -0.56 5.77
CA LEU A 50 -10.86 0.17 7.01
C LEU A 50 -11.31 1.62 6.79
N ALA A 51 -10.76 2.28 5.77
CA ALA A 51 -11.14 3.65 5.41
C ALA A 51 -12.59 3.77 4.90
N GLU A 52 -13.17 2.68 4.37
CA GLU A 52 -14.59 2.66 3.95
C GLU A 52 -15.55 2.66 5.14
N ILE A 53 -15.13 2.11 6.29
CA ILE A 53 -15.99 1.98 7.48
C ILE A 53 -15.78 3.16 8.43
N ILE A 54 -14.55 3.65 8.56
CA ILE A 54 -14.21 4.72 9.49
C ILE A 54 -13.20 5.71 8.94
N ASN A 55 -13.20 6.90 9.53
CA ASN A 55 -12.13 7.86 9.35
C ASN A 55 -10.85 7.39 10.05
N LEU A 56 -9.82 7.13 9.25
CA LEU A 56 -8.52 6.71 9.76
C LEU A 56 -7.79 7.87 10.46
N PRO A 57 -7.00 7.58 11.51
CA PRO A 57 -6.11 8.58 12.10
C PRO A 57 -5.17 9.19 11.05
N PRO A 58 -4.84 10.50 11.13
CA PRO A 58 -4.10 11.21 10.08
C PRO A 58 -2.77 10.56 9.68
N LYS A 59 -2.09 9.90 10.63
CA LYS A 59 -0.81 9.24 10.37
C LYS A 59 -0.96 7.98 9.50
N ILE A 60 -2.02 7.20 9.72
CA ILE A 60 -2.34 5.99 8.96
C ILE A 60 -2.91 6.39 7.61
N GLU A 61 -3.78 7.41 7.57
CA GLU A 61 -4.36 7.91 6.33
C GLU A 61 -3.28 8.43 5.36
N LYS A 62 -2.28 9.18 5.86
CA LYS A 62 -1.13 9.60 5.05
C LYS A 62 -0.37 8.41 4.46
N LEU A 63 -0.15 7.36 5.26
CA LEU A 63 0.53 6.15 4.79
C LEU A 63 -0.29 5.43 3.71
N ARG A 64 -1.61 5.28 3.93
CA ARG A 64 -2.55 4.70 2.96
C ARG A 64 -2.52 5.46 1.64
N GLN A 65 -2.62 6.80 1.68
CA GLN A 65 -2.57 7.65 0.49
C GLN A 65 -1.26 7.52 -0.27
N LYS A 66 -0.12 7.51 0.45
CA LYS A 66 1.20 7.30 -0.15
C LYS A 66 1.27 5.95 -0.88
N LEU A 67 0.87 4.87 -0.21
CA LEU A 67 0.90 3.53 -0.78
C LEU A 67 -0.06 3.38 -1.96
N ASN A 68 -1.26 3.96 -1.91
CA ASN A 68 -2.18 4.02 -3.05
C ASN A 68 -1.58 4.80 -4.23
N THR A 69 -0.87 5.89 -3.97
CA THR A 69 -0.19 6.66 -5.04
C THR A 69 0.86 5.82 -5.74
N ILE A 70 1.67 5.08 -4.97
CA ILE A 70 2.68 4.16 -5.51
C ILE A 70 2.00 3.04 -6.32
N GLN A 71 0.97 2.41 -5.77
CA GLN A 71 0.23 1.33 -6.42
C GLN A 71 -0.38 1.79 -7.75
N ASN A 72 -1.06 2.94 -7.77
CA ASN A 72 -1.63 3.50 -8.99
C ASN A 72 -0.56 3.76 -10.05
N ARG A 73 0.59 4.34 -9.66
CA ARG A 73 1.69 4.61 -10.59
C ARG A 73 2.30 3.33 -11.16
N VAL A 74 2.40 2.28 -10.36
CA VAL A 74 2.83 0.94 -10.78
C VAL A 74 1.83 0.32 -11.76
N ASP A 75 0.53 0.48 -11.51
CA ASP A 75 -0.52 -0.04 -12.39
C ASP A 75 -0.57 0.73 -13.73
N GLU A 76 -0.35 2.04 -13.73
CA GLU A 76 -0.15 2.83 -14.96
C GLU A 76 1.03 2.31 -15.78
N GLU A 77 2.16 2.03 -15.12
CA GLU A 77 3.36 1.49 -15.78
C GLU A 77 3.10 0.09 -16.36
N ARG A 78 2.23 -0.70 -15.71
CA ARG A 78 1.84 -2.04 -16.17
C ARG A 78 1.13 -2.00 -17.52
N ILE A 79 0.28 -0.99 -17.73
CA ILE A 79 -0.58 -0.86 -18.92
C ILE A 79 0.12 -0.07 -20.04
N LYS A 80 1.13 0.73 -19.71
CA LYS A 80 1.87 1.56 -20.68
C LYS A 80 2.47 0.72 -21.81
N GLU A 81 2.10 1.05 -23.06
CA GLU A 81 2.55 0.34 -24.26
C GLU A 81 4.06 0.47 -24.45
N ASN A 82 4.58 1.70 -24.37
CA ASN A 82 6.01 2.00 -24.54
C ASN A 82 6.59 2.59 -23.23
N PRO A 83 7.11 1.76 -22.32
CA PRO A 83 7.69 2.24 -21.06
C PRO A 83 9.04 2.93 -21.33
N GLU A 84 9.20 4.14 -20.79
CA GLU A 84 10.46 4.88 -20.78
C GLU A 84 11.21 4.56 -19.49
N ALA A 85 12.53 4.37 -19.55
CA ALA A 85 13.32 4.08 -18.36
C ALA A 85 13.30 5.27 -17.38
N LEU A 86 12.85 5.03 -16.16
CA LEU A 86 12.83 6.04 -15.09
C LEU A 86 14.23 6.41 -14.58
N TYR A 87 15.21 5.55 -14.85
CA TYR A 87 16.61 5.73 -14.44
C TYR A 87 17.53 5.13 -15.52
N PRO A 88 18.76 5.65 -15.71
CA PRO A 88 19.76 5.00 -16.56
C PRO A 88 20.18 3.66 -15.94
N TYR A 89 19.54 2.57 -16.39
CA TYR A 89 19.86 1.23 -15.92
C TYR A 89 21.28 0.83 -16.32
N PRO A 90 22.10 0.28 -15.38
CA PRO A 90 23.51 -0.03 -15.62
C PRO A 90 23.68 -1.31 -16.44
N VAL A 91 23.26 -1.29 -17.70
CA VAL A 91 23.34 -2.42 -18.63
C VAL A 91 23.94 -2.01 -19.96
N THR A 92 24.78 -2.87 -20.52
CA THR A 92 25.49 -2.59 -21.78
C THR A 92 24.56 -2.67 -23.00
N LYS A 93 23.51 -3.50 -22.95
CA LYS A 93 22.55 -3.69 -24.04
C LYS A 93 21.26 -2.92 -23.79
N LYS A 94 20.56 -2.55 -24.87
CA LYS A 94 19.22 -1.98 -24.78
C LYS A 94 18.26 -3.01 -24.19
N LEU A 95 17.54 -2.61 -23.14
CA LEU A 95 16.55 -3.45 -22.48
C LEU A 95 15.31 -3.62 -23.37
N TYR A 96 14.69 -4.80 -23.30
CA TYR A 96 13.36 -5.01 -23.86
C TYR A 96 12.30 -4.26 -23.05
N GLN A 97 11.18 -3.90 -23.67
CA GLN A 97 10.10 -3.13 -23.03
C GLN A 97 9.60 -3.77 -21.73
N HIS A 98 9.42 -5.10 -21.70
CA HIS A 98 8.98 -5.80 -20.50
C HIS A 98 10.02 -5.73 -19.36
N GLN A 99 11.32 -5.66 -19.68
CA GLN A 99 12.39 -5.49 -18.69
C GLN A 99 12.42 -4.06 -18.14
N VAL A 100 12.27 -3.06 -19.01
CA VAL A 100 12.15 -1.65 -18.60
C VAL A 100 10.94 -1.46 -17.69
N ARG A 101 9.79 -2.05 -18.04
CA ARG A 101 8.59 -2.04 -17.21
C ARG A 101 8.82 -2.67 -15.85
N ALA A 102 9.40 -3.87 -15.81
CA ALA A 102 9.68 -4.56 -14.54
C ALA A 102 10.64 -3.75 -13.65
N ALA A 103 11.67 -3.16 -14.25
CA ALA A 103 12.64 -2.32 -13.52
C ALA A 103 11.98 -1.03 -13.00
N ASN A 104 11.17 -0.35 -13.82
CA ASN A 104 10.42 0.84 -13.42
C ASN A 104 9.47 0.53 -12.26
N MET A 105 8.71 -0.57 -12.36
CA MET A 105 7.80 -1.01 -11.30
C MET A 105 8.56 -1.29 -10.00
N ALA A 106 9.71 -1.97 -10.06
CA ALA A 106 10.54 -2.22 -8.88
C ALA A 106 11.04 -0.92 -8.24
N LEU A 107 11.55 0.03 -9.03
CA LEU A 107 12.00 1.33 -8.54
C LEU A 107 10.89 2.11 -7.83
N LEU A 108 9.66 2.06 -8.37
CA LEU A 108 8.49 2.68 -7.76
C LEU A 108 8.10 2.00 -6.44
N THR A 109 8.03 0.67 -6.42
CA THR A 109 7.65 -0.09 -5.21
C THR A 109 8.64 0.07 -4.07
N PHE A 110 9.95 0.13 -4.37
CA PHE A 110 10.99 0.37 -3.37
C PHE A 110 11.22 1.85 -3.06
N GLU A 111 10.38 2.74 -3.61
CA GLU A 111 10.48 4.20 -3.40
C GLU A 111 11.85 4.77 -3.77
N MET A 112 12.57 4.14 -4.72
CA MET A 112 13.86 4.61 -5.22
C MET A 112 13.72 5.76 -6.22
N VAL A 113 12.51 5.95 -6.74
CA VAL A 113 12.14 7.07 -7.62
C VAL A 113 10.86 7.69 -7.07
N ASP A 114 10.79 9.02 -7.08
CA ASP A 114 9.57 9.74 -6.70
C ASP A 114 8.43 9.33 -7.65
N PRO A 115 7.31 8.79 -7.14
CA PRO A 115 6.20 8.38 -7.99
C PRO A 115 5.56 9.56 -8.76
N LYS A 116 5.83 10.79 -8.30
CA LYS A 116 5.41 12.05 -8.93
C LYS A 116 6.38 12.60 -9.97
N LYS A 117 7.66 12.17 -10.01
CA LYS A 117 8.69 12.71 -10.93
C LYS A 117 8.60 12.16 -12.36
N GLY A 118 7.43 11.69 -12.79
CA GLY A 118 7.17 11.30 -14.18
C GLY A 118 6.84 12.47 -15.10
N GLU A 119 6.50 13.63 -14.54
CA GLU A 119 6.35 14.88 -15.29
C GLU A 119 7.73 15.53 -15.40
N LYS A 120 8.34 15.46 -16.59
CA LYS A 120 9.53 16.24 -16.90
C LYS A 120 9.19 17.73 -16.68
N GLU A 121 10.02 18.43 -15.91
CA GLU A 121 10.11 19.90 -15.96
C GLU A 121 10.41 20.40 -17.39
#